data_AF-A0AAP0G2D0-F1
#
_entry.id   AF-A0AAP0G2D0-F1
#
_cell.length_a   1.000
_cell.length_b   1.000
_cell.length_c   1.000
_cell.angle_alpha   90.00
_cell.angle_beta   90.00
_cell.angle_gamma   90.00
#
_symmetry.space_group_name_H-M   'P 1'
#
loop_
_entity.id
_entity.type
_entity.pdbx_description
1 polymer ?
#
loop_
_entity_poly.entity_id
_entity_poly.type
_entity_poly.pdbx_seq_one_letter_code
_entity_poly.pdbx_strand_id
1 'polypeptide(L)'
;MAKWNPFPDVSAGKPLFLAVYVTVFAGVLISTLFIVSSLYSSTANGDSNKSFSSAGSWLAPSSSTPRPSADSTSVNSSIDAAMTGEDFLTRAIWDLPPPKSKIPDLAAFKLTREMVGYRAKDNVIIVTFGNYAFMDFILNWVKHLTDLNVFNLLVGAMDTKLLVDLYWKGVPVFDMGSNMNTVDVGWGSPTFHKMGREKVFLISALLPFGYELLLCDTDMVWLKNPLPYLARFPEADILTSSDQVIPTVTDDSLEVWQQVSGAFNIGIFHWRPTDSSKKLAREWKNLLVANEKLWDQVGFNDLLNKGRGPSVEGENGLVYAFDGNLKLGILPASIFCSGHTYFVQSMYQQLRLEPYAVHTTFQYGGTEGKRHRLREAMIFHDTSSYYDSPGGFLSFKPNIPKDLLLDGAHTLESHFSLVNYQLKQIRTALAIATLVNRTLVMPPLWCRLDRMWFGHPGIMEGTLTRQPFLCPMDHVFEVNIMLSDHPEKEFGRKISFREYSFLQNPRLPKQVMESFLEVQLCEHQSTKCHGTNQTARPGFIRLPKHSSEEKIIEFFSLFKDVKVIQFSSMMDAFQGFSNTEAETRFRNRAKAYVGLWCCVMNRDPGHVYYDMYWDEKPGWKPVPGP
;
A
#
# COMPACT_ATOMS: atom_id res chain seq x y z
N MET A 1 -20.05 43.11 7.55
CA MET A 1 -19.96 43.28 9.02
C MET A 1 -20.61 42.06 9.64
N ALA A 2 -20.00 41.21 10.47
CA ALA A 2 -18.81 41.30 11.30
C ALA A 2 -17.80 40.17 10.95
N LYS A 3 -16.51 40.42 11.19
CA LYS A 3 -15.39 39.47 11.03
C LYS A 3 -15.26 38.63 12.29
N TRP A 4 -15.16 37.31 12.15
CA TRP A 4 -14.76 36.40 13.23
C TRP A 4 -13.26 36.12 13.10
N ASN A 5 -12.53 36.28 14.20
CA ASN A 5 -11.06 36.27 14.26
C ASN A 5 -10.61 35.03 15.05
N PRO A 6 -9.89 34.06 14.47
CA PRO A 6 -9.60 32.78 15.13
C PRO A 6 -8.18 32.73 15.71
N PHE A 7 -7.80 33.70 16.55
CA PHE A 7 -6.60 33.58 17.38
C PHE A 7 -6.80 34.34 18.70
N PRO A 8 -6.93 33.65 19.85
CA PRO A 8 -6.66 34.26 21.13
C PRO A 8 -5.16 34.19 21.44
N ASP A 9 -4.67 35.35 21.85
CA ASP A 9 -3.39 35.70 22.45
C ASP A 9 -2.66 34.59 23.23
N VAL A 10 -1.40 34.35 22.87
CA VAL A 10 -0.45 33.49 23.60
C VAL A 10 0.29 34.35 24.62
N SER A 11 -0.31 34.55 25.80
CA SER A 11 0.44 35.11 26.95
C SER A 11 -0.24 34.81 28.29
N ALA A 12 -0.29 33.54 28.71
CA ALA A 12 -0.45 33.18 30.13
C ALA A 12 0.11 31.77 30.40
N GLY A 13 1.33 31.70 30.91
CA GLY A 13 1.99 30.44 31.28
C GLY A 13 1.30 29.71 32.43
N LYS A 14 1.16 28.39 32.32
CA LYS A 14 0.77 27.49 33.42
C LYS A 14 1.98 26.70 33.92
N PRO A 15 2.20 26.59 35.26
CA PRO A 15 3.38 25.97 35.88
C PRO A 15 3.51 24.44 35.65
N LEU A 16 2.50 23.79 35.07
CA LEU A 16 2.51 22.35 34.78
C LEU A 16 3.47 21.98 33.63
N PHE A 17 3.63 22.86 32.62
CA PHE A 17 4.51 22.58 31.48
C PHE A 17 5.99 22.67 31.84
N LEU A 18 6.36 23.53 32.80
CA LEU A 18 7.74 23.61 33.27
C LEU A 18 8.16 22.33 34.02
N ALA A 19 7.26 21.74 34.80
CA ALA A 19 7.50 20.47 35.49
C ALA A 19 7.70 19.32 34.50
N VAL A 20 6.87 19.22 33.46
CA VAL A 20 7.01 18.20 32.41
C VAL A 20 8.32 18.37 31.63
N TYR A 21 8.69 19.61 31.28
CA TYR A 21 9.97 19.87 30.61
C TYR A 21 11.18 19.49 31.47
N VAL A 22 11.16 19.79 32.77
CA VAL A 22 12.24 19.40 33.70
C VAL A 22 12.34 17.89 33.87
N THR A 23 11.20 17.17 33.96
CA THR A 23 11.21 15.70 34.07
C THR A 23 11.71 15.03 32.78
N VAL A 24 11.31 15.53 31.62
CA VAL A 24 11.79 15.02 30.32
C VAL A 24 13.29 15.31 30.15
N PHE A 25 13.76 16.51 30.50
CA PHE A 25 15.19 16.84 30.40
C PHE A 25 16.05 16.01 31.36
N ALA A 26 15.57 15.79 32.60
CA ALA A 26 16.25 14.92 33.57
C ALA A 26 16.28 13.45 33.10
N GLY A 27 15.18 12.95 32.51
CA GLY A 27 15.11 11.60 31.94
C GLY A 27 16.06 11.39 30.76
N VAL A 28 16.20 12.40 29.89
CA VAL A 28 17.16 12.38 28.78
C VAL A 28 18.59 12.39 29.30
N LEU A 29 18.92 13.23 30.28
CA LEU A 29 20.26 13.30 30.90
C LEU A 29 20.68 11.98 31.56
N ILE A 30 19.77 11.36 32.32
CA ILE A 30 20.02 10.05 32.97
C ILE A 30 20.22 8.95 31.92
N SER A 31 19.44 8.97 30.84
CA SER A 31 19.57 7.99 29.74
C SER A 31 20.87 8.15 28.98
N THR A 32 21.32 9.39 28.71
CA THR A 32 22.63 9.64 28.11
C THR A 32 23.79 9.23 29.01
N LEU A 33 23.69 9.43 30.33
CA LEU A 33 24.70 8.97 31.29
C LEU A 33 24.76 7.44 31.39
N PHE A 34 23.62 6.75 31.28
CA PHE A 34 23.56 5.28 31.23
C PHE A 34 24.20 4.71 29.95
N ILE A 35 23.95 5.33 28.80
CA ILE A 35 24.53 4.91 27.52
C ILE A 35 26.04 5.13 27.52
N VAL A 36 26.51 6.30 27.98
CA VAL A 36 27.96 6.60 28.08
C VAL A 36 28.66 5.69 29.09
N SER A 37 28.03 5.37 30.22
CA SER A 37 28.53 4.38 31.19
C SER A 37 28.66 2.97 30.59
N SER A 38 27.67 2.53 29.80
CA SER A 38 27.69 1.21 29.15
C SER A 38 28.78 1.09 28.07
N LEU A 39 29.10 2.20 27.38
CA LEU A 39 30.16 2.29 26.38
C LEU A 39 31.56 2.30 27.02
N TYR A 40 31.72 2.90 28.19
CA TYR A 40 32.99 2.88 28.92
C TYR A 40 33.25 1.55 29.64
N SER A 41 32.20 0.80 30.01
CA SER A 41 32.33 -0.52 30.63
C SER A 41 32.67 -1.63 29.61
N SER A 42 32.40 -1.40 28.31
CA SER A 42 32.68 -2.36 27.23
C SER A 42 34.07 -2.21 26.59
N THR A 43 34.84 -1.18 26.96
CA THR A 43 36.24 -0.98 26.54
C THR A 43 37.30 -1.53 27.50
N ALA A 44 36.90 -2.28 28.54
CA ALA A 44 37.82 -2.92 29.47
C ALA A 44 37.62 -4.45 29.48
N ASN A 45 38.00 -5.12 28.39
CA ASN A 45 38.53 -6.49 28.39
C ASN A 45 38.99 -6.86 26.97
N GLY A 46 40.32 -6.95 26.81
CA GLY A 46 40.98 -7.26 25.54
C GLY A 46 41.23 -8.74 25.28
N ASP A 47 41.51 -8.99 24.00
CA ASP A 47 42.28 -10.08 23.36
C ASP A 47 41.73 -11.53 23.28
N SER A 48 41.49 -12.02 22.05
CA SER A 48 42.56 -12.64 21.23
C SER A 48 42.06 -13.35 19.94
N ASN A 49 42.83 -13.14 18.86
CA ASN A 49 42.99 -13.88 17.59
C ASN A 49 42.23 -15.21 17.34
N LYS A 50 41.66 -15.35 16.13
CA LYS A 50 42.08 -16.38 15.13
C LYS A 50 41.37 -16.27 13.77
N SER A 51 42.20 -16.30 12.72
CA SER A 51 41.90 -16.62 11.32
C SER A 51 41.36 -18.05 11.16
N PHE A 52 40.43 -18.27 10.22
CA PHE A 52 40.37 -19.56 9.51
C PHE A 52 39.77 -19.44 8.10
N SER A 53 40.54 -19.99 7.17
CA SER A 53 40.34 -20.24 5.75
C SER A 53 39.21 -21.23 5.45
N SER A 54 38.50 -21.03 4.33
CA SER A 54 37.59 -22.01 3.73
C SER A 54 38.30 -22.82 2.62
N ALA A 55 38.32 -24.14 2.80
CA ALA A 55 38.62 -25.10 1.75
C ALA A 55 37.72 -26.33 1.92
N GLY A 56 37.11 -26.79 0.83
CA GLY A 56 36.29 -28.00 0.80
C GLY A 56 35.44 -28.13 -0.48
N SER A 57 36.08 -28.47 -1.60
CA SER A 57 35.44 -29.23 -2.71
C SER A 57 34.99 -30.61 -2.20
N TRP A 58 34.05 -31.30 -2.87
CA TRP A 58 34.17 -32.72 -3.32
C TRP A 58 32.94 -33.12 -4.19
N LEU A 59 33.25 -33.40 -5.47
CA LEU A 59 32.72 -34.40 -6.42
C LEU A 59 31.23 -34.51 -6.84
N ALA A 60 31.04 -34.49 -8.17
CA ALA A 60 30.10 -35.37 -8.89
C ALA A 60 30.80 -35.97 -10.14
N PRO A 61 30.47 -37.20 -10.59
CA PRO A 61 31.26 -37.96 -11.56
C PRO A 61 30.82 -37.78 -13.01
N SER A 62 31.77 -38.09 -13.89
CA SER A 62 31.76 -38.11 -15.35
C SER A 62 30.96 -39.26 -15.96
N SER A 63 30.45 -39.04 -17.18
CA SER A 63 30.34 -40.09 -18.21
C SER A 63 30.36 -39.48 -19.62
N SER A 64 30.87 -40.26 -20.56
CA SER A 64 31.60 -39.85 -21.76
C SER A 64 30.94 -40.27 -23.09
N THR A 65 31.01 -39.38 -24.08
CA THR A 65 31.23 -39.59 -25.56
C THR A 65 30.21 -40.36 -26.44
N PRO A 66 30.23 -40.26 -27.80
CA PRO A 66 31.14 -39.50 -28.71
C PRO A 66 30.47 -38.65 -29.83
N ARG A 67 31.33 -37.85 -30.50
CA ARG A 67 31.15 -37.14 -31.78
C ARG A 67 31.09 -38.09 -32.99
N PRO A 68 30.72 -37.55 -34.17
CA PRO A 68 31.66 -37.61 -35.30
C PRO A 68 32.00 -36.25 -35.93
N SER A 69 33.28 -36.15 -36.30
CA SER A 69 34.00 -35.36 -37.31
C SER A 69 33.28 -35.22 -38.67
N ALA A 70 33.62 -34.36 -39.61
CA ALA A 70 34.50 -33.19 -39.77
C ALA A 70 34.19 -32.69 -41.20
N ASP A 71 34.25 -31.39 -41.48
CA ASP A 71 34.97 -30.97 -42.68
C ASP A 71 35.42 -29.52 -42.57
N SER A 72 36.66 -29.34 -43.01
CA SER A 72 37.50 -28.18 -42.86
C SER A 72 37.48 -27.33 -44.13
N THR A 73 37.21 -26.04 -43.99
CA THR A 73 37.77 -25.02 -44.89
C THR A 73 38.23 -23.84 -44.06
N SER A 74 39.56 -23.72 -43.98
CA SER A 74 40.30 -22.62 -43.38
C SER A 74 40.21 -21.37 -44.24
N VAL A 75 39.72 -20.27 -43.67
CA VAL A 75 40.10 -18.92 -44.07
C VAL A 75 40.51 -18.16 -42.81
N ASN A 76 41.81 -17.90 -42.69
CA ASN A 76 42.37 -17.03 -41.67
C ASN A 76 41.98 -15.58 -41.97
N SER A 77 41.49 -14.87 -40.95
CA SER A 77 42.06 -13.62 -40.39
C SER A 77 40.98 -12.61 -39.98
N SER A 78 41.19 -12.08 -38.76
CA SER A 78 40.55 -10.90 -38.15
C SER A 78 39.02 -10.90 -38.02
N ILE A 79 38.51 -11.61 -37.00
CA ILE A 79 37.35 -11.10 -36.26
C ILE A 79 37.90 -10.63 -34.93
N ASP A 80 38.24 -9.35 -34.90
CA ASP A 80 38.54 -8.62 -33.70
C ASP A 80 37.41 -8.78 -32.68
N ALA A 81 37.85 -8.79 -31.42
CA ALA A 81 37.03 -8.73 -30.24
C ALA A 81 36.06 -7.53 -30.29
N ALA A 82 34.84 -7.77 -30.76
CA ALA A 82 33.73 -6.83 -30.70
C ALA A 82 32.43 -7.57 -30.36
N MET A 83 32.43 -8.31 -29.24
CA MET A 83 31.20 -8.47 -28.46
C MET A 83 31.24 -7.40 -27.36
N THR A 84 31.09 -6.14 -27.78
CA THR A 84 30.94 -4.99 -26.90
C THR A 84 29.64 -5.12 -26.13
N GLY A 85 29.71 -4.96 -24.80
CA GLY A 85 28.58 -5.14 -23.89
C GLY A 85 27.33 -4.38 -24.34
N GLU A 86 26.17 -5.03 -24.21
CA GLU A 86 24.88 -4.38 -24.41
C GLU A 86 24.80 -3.09 -23.59
N ASP A 87 24.47 -1.98 -24.26
CA ASP A 87 24.19 -0.73 -23.58
C ASP A 87 22.90 -0.89 -22.76
N PHE A 88 23.04 -0.88 -21.43
CA PHE A 88 21.93 -1.04 -20.49
C PHE A 88 20.82 0.01 -20.69
N LEU A 89 21.13 1.15 -21.32
CA LEU A 89 20.17 2.19 -21.67
C LEU A 89 19.14 1.70 -22.70
N THR A 90 19.54 0.82 -23.62
CA THR A 90 18.74 0.36 -24.76
C THR A 90 18.02 -0.98 -24.54
N ARG A 91 18.37 -1.69 -23.46
CA ARG A 91 17.80 -3.00 -23.12
C ARG A 91 16.28 -2.96 -22.95
N ALA A 92 15.57 -3.99 -23.42
CA ALA A 92 14.13 -4.08 -23.18
C ALA A 92 13.83 -4.21 -21.68
N ILE A 93 12.65 -3.74 -21.26
CA ILE A 93 12.24 -3.85 -19.87
C ILE A 93 11.97 -5.31 -19.57
N TRP A 94 12.45 -5.79 -18.41
CA TRP A 94 12.42 -7.18 -17.94
C TRP A 94 13.46 -8.13 -18.54
N ASP A 95 14.20 -7.69 -19.56
CA ASP A 95 15.36 -8.45 -20.02
C ASP A 95 16.47 -8.37 -18.95
N LEU A 96 16.82 -9.53 -18.40
CA LEU A 96 17.81 -9.62 -17.34
C LEU A 96 19.20 -9.34 -17.92
N PRO A 97 20.09 -8.65 -17.18
CA PRO A 97 21.47 -8.53 -17.61
C PRO A 97 22.11 -9.92 -17.81
N PRO A 98 23.09 -10.07 -18.73
CA PRO A 98 23.72 -11.35 -19.01
C PRO A 98 24.25 -12.01 -17.73
N PRO A 99 24.06 -13.34 -17.56
CA PRO A 99 24.60 -14.06 -16.42
C PRO A 99 26.11 -13.84 -16.30
N LYS A 100 26.59 -13.52 -15.09
CA LYS A 100 28.01 -13.23 -14.78
C LYS A 100 28.56 -11.91 -15.34
N SER A 101 27.73 -11.04 -15.92
CA SER A 101 28.12 -9.65 -16.20
C SER A 101 28.43 -8.91 -14.89
N LYS A 102 29.19 -7.81 -14.99
CA LYS A 102 29.35 -6.87 -13.88
C LYS A 102 28.36 -5.72 -14.07
N ILE A 103 27.83 -5.20 -12.97
CA ILE A 103 27.08 -3.95 -13.02
C ILE A 103 28.02 -2.82 -13.50
N PRO A 104 27.54 -1.88 -14.33
CA PRO A 104 28.29 -0.66 -14.65
C PRO A 104 28.69 0.11 -13.40
N ASP A 105 29.70 0.96 -13.52
CA ASP A 105 30.08 1.88 -12.45
C ASP A 105 28.91 2.84 -12.12
N LEU A 106 28.78 3.27 -10.87
CA LEU A 106 27.67 4.14 -10.41
C LEU A 106 27.61 5.44 -11.21
N ALA A 107 28.76 5.95 -11.68
CA ALA A 107 28.82 7.12 -12.54
C ALA A 107 28.01 6.98 -13.84
N ALA A 108 27.87 5.75 -14.37
CA ALA A 108 27.07 5.47 -15.57
C ALA A 108 25.55 5.62 -15.33
N PHE A 109 25.11 5.52 -14.07
CA PHE A 109 23.70 5.67 -13.69
C PHE A 109 23.29 7.12 -13.39
N LYS A 110 24.22 8.08 -13.52
CA LYS A 110 23.88 9.50 -13.34
C LYS A 110 22.81 9.89 -14.37
N LEU A 111 21.79 10.61 -13.92
CA LEU A 111 20.75 11.14 -14.81
C LEU A 111 21.34 12.06 -15.89
N THR A 112 21.14 11.71 -17.16
CA THR A 112 21.54 12.52 -18.33
C THR A 112 20.39 12.72 -19.31
N ARG A 113 20.52 13.74 -20.16
CA ARG A 113 19.57 13.98 -21.27
C ARG A 113 19.51 12.80 -22.25
N GLU A 114 20.64 12.15 -22.50
CA GLU A 114 20.76 11.00 -23.39
C GLU A 114 20.00 9.79 -22.85
N MET A 115 20.15 9.50 -21.56
CA MET A 115 19.41 8.43 -20.87
C MET A 115 17.89 8.62 -20.99
N VAL A 116 17.40 9.85 -20.81
CA VAL A 116 15.98 10.18 -21.02
C VAL A 116 15.60 10.02 -22.49
N GLY A 117 16.44 10.49 -23.41
CA GLY A 117 16.19 10.39 -24.85
C GLY A 117 16.08 8.96 -25.38
N TYR A 118 16.82 8.00 -24.83
CA TYR A 118 16.69 6.59 -25.20
C TYR A 118 15.35 5.96 -24.81
N ARG A 119 14.65 6.53 -23.83
CA ARG A 119 13.38 6.00 -23.33
C ARG A 119 12.18 6.83 -23.74
N ALA A 120 12.35 8.14 -23.90
CA ALA A 120 11.27 9.03 -24.28
C ALA A 120 10.62 8.56 -25.60
N LYS A 121 9.30 8.58 -25.64
CA LYS A 121 8.51 8.26 -26.83
C LYS A 121 7.50 9.37 -27.04
N ASP A 122 7.39 9.83 -28.29
CA ASP A 122 6.51 10.95 -28.66
C ASP A 122 6.77 12.20 -27.79
N ASN A 123 8.06 12.44 -27.46
CA ASN A 123 8.56 13.49 -26.56
C ASN A 123 8.13 13.36 -25.08
N VAL A 124 7.51 12.26 -24.65
CA VAL A 124 7.07 12.04 -23.27
C VAL A 124 7.95 10.98 -22.58
N ILE A 125 8.34 11.27 -21.34
CA ILE A 125 8.94 10.30 -20.41
C ILE A 125 8.05 10.16 -19.16
N ILE A 126 7.81 8.92 -18.75
CA ILE A 126 7.11 8.62 -17.50
C ILE A 126 8.15 8.27 -16.44
N VAL A 127 8.10 8.94 -15.29
CA VAL A 127 9.08 8.74 -14.22
C VAL A 127 8.38 8.45 -12.91
N THR A 128 8.93 7.49 -12.17
CA THR A 128 8.64 7.32 -10.74
C THR A 128 9.97 7.23 -9.98
N PHE A 129 9.93 7.31 -8.65
CA PHE A 129 11.14 7.30 -7.84
C PHE A 129 10.85 6.79 -6.42
N GLY A 130 11.84 6.18 -5.79
CA GLY A 130 11.68 5.69 -4.42
C GLY A 130 12.97 5.17 -3.82
N ASN A 131 12.88 4.67 -2.58
CA ASN A 131 13.94 3.91 -1.93
C ASN A 131 13.60 2.41 -1.94
N TYR A 132 14.53 1.60 -1.42
CA TYR A 132 14.41 0.14 -1.41
C TYR A 132 13.15 -0.39 -0.70
N ALA A 133 12.59 0.36 0.26
CA ALA A 133 11.37 -0.03 0.97
C ALA A 133 10.13 -0.09 0.04
N PHE A 134 10.16 0.62 -1.09
CA PHE A 134 9.10 0.64 -2.10
C PHE A 134 9.41 -0.22 -3.33
N MET A 135 10.40 -1.13 -3.25
CA MET A 135 10.78 -2.00 -4.38
C MET A 135 9.58 -2.76 -4.97
N ASP A 136 8.71 -3.32 -4.14
CA ASP A 136 7.52 -4.06 -4.57
C ASP A 136 6.49 -3.16 -5.26
N PHE A 137 6.26 -1.95 -4.74
CA PHE A 137 5.44 -0.92 -5.38
C PHE A 137 6.01 -0.47 -6.73
N ILE A 138 7.32 -0.26 -6.83
CA ILE A 138 8.00 0.09 -8.08
C ILE A 138 7.82 -1.03 -9.10
N LEU A 139 8.05 -2.29 -8.73
CA LEU A 139 7.88 -3.41 -9.65
C LEU A 139 6.42 -3.57 -10.09
N ASN A 140 5.47 -3.35 -9.19
CA ASN A 140 4.05 -3.30 -9.52
C ASN A 140 3.77 -2.19 -10.55
N TRP A 141 4.27 -0.98 -10.31
CA TRP A 141 4.10 0.17 -11.21
C TRP A 141 4.66 -0.10 -12.62
N VAL A 142 5.91 -0.61 -12.71
CA VAL A 142 6.53 -0.95 -14.00
C VAL A 142 5.70 -2.04 -14.70
N LYS A 143 5.24 -3.06 -13.94
CA LYS A 143 4.46 -4.17 -14.51
C LYS A 143 3.18 -3.69 -15.16
N HIS A 144 2.41 -2.84 -14.47
CA HIS A 144 1.17 -2.27 -14.99
C HIS A 144 1.38 -1.45 -16.27
N LEU A 145 2.41 -0.61 -16.32
CA LEU A 145 2.73 0.13 -17.55
C LEU A 145 3.14 -0.81 -18.70
N THR A 146 3.98 -1.81 -18.43
CA THR A 146 4.39 -2.76 -19.48
C THR A 146 3.24 -3.63 -19.98
N ASP A 147 2.29 -4.00 -19.12
CA ASP A 147 1.07 -4.73 -19.51
C ASP A 147 0.16 -3.86 -20.40
N LEU A 148 0.24 -2.54 -20.26
CA LEU A 148 -0.43 -1.55 -21.11
C LEU A 148 0.37 -1.20 -22.38
N ASN A 149 1.47 -1.90 -22.65
CA ASN A 149 2.42 -1.62 -23.74
C ASN A 149 3.05 -0.21 -23.68
N VAL A 150 3.26 0.31 -22.46
CA VAL A 150 3.91 1.60 -22.21
C VAL A 150 5.31 1.35 -21.66
N PHE A 151 6.33 1.70 -22.46
CA PHE A 151 7.75 1.40 -22.16
C PHE A 151 8.63 2.65 -22.04
N ASN A 152 8.09 3.85 -22.28
CA ASN A 152 8.79 5.11 -22.11
C ASN A 152 8.87 5.52 -20.65
N LEU A 153 9.52 4.68 -19.84
CA LEU A 153 9.63 4.84 -18.40
C LEU A 153 11.08 4.83 -17.90
N LEU A 154 11.31 5.52 -16.79
CA LEU A 154 12.54 5.51 -16.01
C LEU A 154 12.23 5.53 -14.51
N VAL A 155 13.03 4.83 -13.72
CA VAL A 155 12.91 4.82 -12.25
C VAL A 155 14.10 5.55 -11.62
N GLY A 156 13.81 6.55 -10.78
CA GLY A 156 14.82 7.21 -9.94
C GLY A 156 15.05 6.41 -8.66
N ALA A 157 16.24 5.86 -8.49
CA ALA A 157 16.63 5.19 -7.26
C ALA A 157 17.22 6.20 -6.26
N MET A 158 16.65 6.26 -5.06
CA MET A 158 17.10 7.14 -3.98
C MET A 158 18.21 6.54 -3.13
N ASP A 159 18.52 5.25 -3.34
CA ASP A 159 19.60 4.51 -2.70
C ASP A 159 20.21 3.46 -3.63
N THR A 160 21.48 3.10 -3.37
CA THR A 160 22.25 2.17 -4.21
C THR A 160 21.68 0.75 -4.21
N LYS A 161 21.04 0.31 -3.13
CA LYS A 161 20.50 -1.05 -3.04
C LYS A 161 19.34 -1.22 -4.02
N LEU A 162 18.42 -0.25 -4.05
CA LEU A 162 17.34 -0.21 -5.03
C LEU A 162 17.88 -0.16 -6.45
N LEU A 163 18.86 0.71 -6.72
CA LEU A 163 19.47 0.83 -8.05
C LEU A 163 20.01 -0.50 -8.56
N VAL A 164 20.82 -1.17 -7.74
CA VAL A 164 21.46 -2.44 -8.09
C VAL A 164 20.39 -3.50 -8.36
N ASP A 165 19.41 -3.63 -7.49
CA ASP A 165 18.38 -4.66 -7.62
C ASP A 165 17.45 -4.42 -8.81
N LEU A 166 17.10 -3.16 -9.12
CA LEU A 166 16.33 -2.82 -10.33
C LEU A 166 17.12 -3.10 -11.61
N TYR A 167 18.42 -2.78 -11.64
CA TYR A 167 19.30 -3.12 -12.75
C TYR A 167 19.29 -4.63 -13.04
N TRP A 168 19.42 -5.46 -11.99
CA TRP A 168 19.39 -6.92 -12.11
C TRP A 168 18.02 -7.49 -12.49
N LYS A 169 16.94 -6.74 -12.27
CA LYS A 169 15.57 -7.08 -12.69
C LYS A 169 15.24 -6.61 -14.10
N GLY A 170 16.18 -6.00 -14.83
CA GLY A 170 15.92 -5.48 -16.18
C GLY A 170 15.05 -4.22 -16.19
N VAL A 171 15.00 -3.47 -15.07
CA VAL A 171 14.22 -2.22 -14.98
C VAL A 171 15.12 -1.02 -15.30
N PRO A 172 14.70 -0.09 -16.19
CA PRO A 172 15.44 1.14 -16.47
C PRO A 172 15.53 2.03 -15.22
N VAL A 173 16.75 2.30 -14.76
CA VAL A 173 16.99 2.97 -13.49
C VAL A 173 18.13 3.98 -13.58
N PHE A 174 18.04 5.07 -12.83
CA PHE A 174 19.11 6.05 -12.65
C PHE A 174 19.31 6.37 -11.16
N ASP A 175 20.51 6.84 -10.81
CA ASP A 175 20.84 7.28 -9.46
C ASP A 175 20.37 8.73 -9.26
N MET A 176 19.55 8.95 -8.23
CA MET A 176 19.15 10.31 -7.83
C MET A 176 20.24 11.04 -7.03
N GLY A 177 21.23 10.31 -6.48
CA GLY A 177 22.31 10.88 -5.67
C GLY A 177 21.87 11.31 -4.25
N SER A 178 20.65 10.95 -3.83
CA SER A 178 20.05 11.40 -2.56
C SER A 178 20.57 10.63 -1.33
N ASN A 179 21.13 9.43 -1.53
CA ASN A 179 21.65 8.53 -0.48
C ASN A 179 20.69 8.36 0.72
N MET A 180 19.42 8.08 0.42
CA MET A 180 18.37 7.94 1.43
C MET A 180 18.44 6.61 2.17
N ASN A 181 17.76 6.54 3.33
CA ASN A 181 17.66 5.27 4.07
C ASN A 181 16.81 4.27 3.29
N THR A 182 17.07 2.98 3.49
CA THR A 182 16.43 1.84 2.80
C THR A 182 15.13 1.37 3.47
N VAL A 183 14.69 2.06 4.52
CA VAL A 183 13.46 1.78 5.27
C VAL A 183 12.37 2.79 4.93
N ASP A 184 11.11 2.38 5.07
CA ASP A 184 9.99 3.31 5.01
C ASP A 184 10.02 4.22 6.24
N VAL A 185 9.94 5.52 6.00
CA VAL A 185 10.04 6.56 7.03
C VAL A 185 8.67 7.06 7.50
N GLY A 186 7.60 6.55 6.89
CA GLY A 186 6.22 6.91 7.21
C GLY A 186 5.81 8.31 6.72
N TRP A 187 4.53 8.45 6.40
CA TRP A 187 3.93 9.72 5.97
C TRP A 187 4.05 10.80 7.05
N GLY A 188 4.35 12.04 6.63
CA GLY A 188 4.44 13.22 7.51
C GLY A 188 5.70 13.31 8.38
N SER A 189 6.64 12.36 8.29
CA SER A 189 7.90 12.43 9.04
C SER A 189 8.88 13.48 8.48
N PRO A 190 9.87 13.95 9.25
CA PRO A 190 10.91 14.86 8.73
C PRO A 190 11.65 14.30 7.51
N THR A 191 11.89 12.98 7.47
CA THR A 191 12.53 12.33 6.33
C THR A 191 11.57 12.20 5.14
N PHE A 192 10.26 12.04 5.35
CA PHE A 192 9.26 12.14 4.29
C PHE A 192 9.27 13.54 3.64
N HIS A 193 9.36 14.62 4.43
CA HIS A 193 9.55 15.97 3.88
C HIS A 193 10.87 16.11 3.10
N LYS A 194 11.94 15.43 3.54
CA LYS A 194 13.20 15.36 2.77
C LYS A 194 13.01 14.64 1.43
N MET A 195 12.25 13.54 1.39
CA MET A 195 11.95 12.82 0.14
C MET A 195 11.07 13.64 -0.81
N GLY A 196 10.08 14.37 -0.30
CA GLY A 196 9.28 15.30 -1.11
C GLY A 196 10.12 16.37 -1.83
N ARG A 197 11.23 16.81 -1.23
CA ARG A 197 12.18 17.72 -1.90
C ARG A 197 12.92 17.09 -3.08
N GLU A 198 13.24 15.81 -3.00
CA GLU A 198 13.90 15.08 -4.10
C GLU A 198 13.01 15.06 -5.36
N LYS A 199 11.68 15.01 -5.19
CA LYS A 199 10.70 15.14 -6.28
C LYS A 199 10.90 16.45 -7.05
N VAL A 200 11.00 17.57 -6.33
CA VAL A 200 11.13 18.91 -6.94
C VAL A 200 12.51 19.10 -7.58
N PHE A 201 13.56 18.54 -6.98
CA PHE A 201 14.89 18.51 -7.58
C PHE A 201 14.91 17.71 -8.88
N LEU A 202 14.23 16.56 -8.91
CA LEU A 202 14.10 15.72 -10.09
C LEU A 202 13.35 16.45 -11.23
N ILE A 203 12.21 17.09 -10.94
CA ILE A 203 11.49 17.92 -11.90
C ILE A 203 12.39 19.04 -12.45
N SER A 204 13.10 19.73 -11.56
CA SER A 204 14.01 20.82 -11.93
C SER A 204 15.18 20.35 -12.80
N ALA A 205 15.61 19.09 -12.67
CA ALA A 205 16.67 18.49 -13.48
C ALA A 205 16.15 18.01 -14.86
N LEU A 206 14.93 17.48 -14.91
CA LEU A 206 14.36 16.89 -16.13
C LEU A 206 13.75 17.93 -17.08
N LEU A 207 13.05 18.95 -16.59
CA LEU A 207 12.40 19.94 -17.48
C LEU A 207 13.37 20.66 -18.44
N PRO A 208 14.62 21.00 -18.04
CA PRO A 208 15.61 21.56 -18.97
C PRO A 208 16.03 20.62 -20.11
N PHE A 209 15.81 19.30 -20.01
CA PHE A 209 16.14 18.36 -21.09
C PHE A 209 15.22 18.48 -22.31
N GLY A 210 14.05 19.11 -22.15
CA GLY A 210 13.12 19.44 -23.24
C GLY A 210 12.05 18.38 -23.52
N TYR A 211 11.92 17.36 -22.66
CA TYR A 211 10.87 16.34 -22.75
C TYR A 211 9.65 16.70 -21.88
N GLU A 212 8.47 16.25 -22.28
CA GLU A 212 7.30 16.23 -21.41
C GLU A 212 7.48 15.15 -20.33
N LEU A 213 7.15 15.49 -19.09
CA LEU A 213 7.37 14.65 -17.92
C LEU A 213 6.05 14.27 -17.27
N LEU A 214 5.70 12.99 -17.30
CA LEU A 214 4.66 12.42 -16.43
C LEU A 214 5.34 11.84 -15.19
N LEU A 215 5.31 12.58 -14.08
CA LEU A 215 5.91 12.14 -12.83
C LEU A 215 4.83 11.60 -11.89
N CYS A 216 5.12 10.46 -11.25
CA CYS A 216 4.19 9.80 -10.35
C CYS A 216 4.86 9.29 -9.07
N ASP A 217 4.12 9.29 -7.97
CA ASP A 217 4.52 8.57 -6.76
C ASP A 217 4.53 7.05 -7.03
N THR A 218 5.27 6.28 -6.24
CA THR A 218 5.41 4.82 -6.45
C THR A 218 4.20 4.02 -5.98
N ASP A 219 3.37 4.62 -5.13
CA ASP A 219 2.19 4.02 -4.50
C ASP A 219 0.89 4.35 -5.25
N MET A 220 1.00 4.60 -6.55
CA MET A 220 -0.10 4.65 -7.50
C MET A 220 -0.02 3.51 -8.52
N VAL A 221 -1.15 3.17 -9.13
CA VAL A 221 -1.27 2.11 -10.13
C VAL A 221 -1.94 2.64 -11.38
N TRP A 222 -1.32 2.40 -12.54
CA TRP A 222 -1.91 2.65 -13.86
C TRP A 222 -2.82 1.49 -14.28
N LEU A 223 -4.04 1.79 -14.68
CA LEU A 223 -5.06 0.82 -15.13
C LEU A 223 -5.37 0.95 -16.62
N LYS A 224 -5.00 2.10 -17.22
CA LYS A 224 -5.14 2.41 -18.65
C LYS A 224 -3.97 3.28 -19.09
N ASN A 225 -3.57 3.20 -20.36
CA ASN A 225 -2.50 4.05 -20.90
C ASN A 225 -2.90 5.53 -20.79
N PRO A 226 -2.18 6.36 -20.01
CA PRO A 226 -2.57 7.75 -19.76
C PRO A 226 -2.23 8.70 -20.90
N LEU A 227 -1.27 8.35 -21.76
CA LEU A 227 -0.72 9.30 -22.75
C LEU A 227 -1.78 9.83 -23.74
N PRO A 228 -2.69 8.99 -24.29
CA PRO A 228 -3.76 9.50 -25.16
C PRO A 228 -4.71 10.47 -24.47
N TYR A 229 -4.96 10.29 -23.16
CA TYR A 229 -5.80 11.20 -22.40
C TYR A 229 -5.11 12.56 -22.22
N LEU A 230 -3.85 12.55 -21.80
CA LEU A 230 -3.06 13.78 -21.57
C LEU A 230 -2.87 14.58 -22.88
N ALA A 231 -2.76 13.90 -24.02
CA ALA A 231 -2.62 14.50 -25.34
C ALA A 231 -3.86 15.30 -25.81
N ARG A 232 -5.03 15.11 -25.17
CA ARG A 232 -6.25 15.91 -25.45
C ARG A 232 -6.11 17.39 -25.09
N PHE A 233 -5.14 17.72 -24.23
CA PHE A 233 -4.95 19.07 -23.69
C PHE A 233 -3.55 19.61 -24.05
N PRO A 234 -3.24 19.85 -25.33
CA PRO A 234 -1.90 20.25 -25.76
C PRO A 234 -1.48 21.61 -25.19
N GLU A 235 -2.44 22.50 -24.92
CA GLU A 235 -2.20 23.84 -24.39
C GLU A 235 -1.89 23.87 -22.89
N ALA A 236 -2.11 22.78 -22.14
CA ALA A 236 -1.81 22.77 -20.71
C ALA A 236 -0.29 22.80 -20.46
N ASP A 237 0.17 23.69 -19.57
CA ASP A 237 1.55 23.62 -19.07
C ASP A 237 1.68 22.44 -18.10
N ILE A 238 0.64 22.25 -17.26
CA ILE A 238 0.57 21.21 -16.24
C ILE A 238 -0.84 20.60 -16.21
N LEU A 239 -0.89 19.27 -16.11
CA LEU A 239 -2.09 18.54 -15.69
C LEU A 239 -1.80 17.88 -14.34
N THR A 240 -2.65 18.07 -13.34
CA THR A 240 -2.42 17.52 -11.99
C THR A 240 -3.65 16.78 -11.49
N SER A 241 -3.43 15.66 -10.79
CA SER A 241 -4.48 15.04 -9.98
C SER A 241 -4.86 15.90 -8.77
N SER A 242 -5.92 15.53 -8.07
CA SER A 242 -6.40 16.22 -6.87
C SER A 242 -6.84 15.25 -5.79
N ASP A 243 -6.83 15.71 -4.54
CA ASP A 243 -7.44 15.04 -3.39
C ASP A 243 -8.95 15.34 -3.30
N GLN A 244 -9.58 15.61 -4.45
CA GLN A 244 -11.02 15.81 -4.56
C GLN A 244 -11.75 14.49 -4.34
N VAL A 245 -12.82 14.53 -3.53
CA VAL A 245 -13.66 13.35 -3.22
C VAL A 245 -15.11 13.51 -3.67
N ILE A 246 -15.51 14.72 -4.07
CA ILE A 246 -16.82 15.04 -4.62
C ILE A 246 -16.65 15.24 -6.13
N PRO A 247 -17.33 14.48 -7.00
CA PRO A 247 -17.17 14.65 -8.44
C PRO A 247 -17.65 16.04 -8.87
N THR A 248 -16.83 16.80 -9.61
CA THR A 248 -17.29 18.05 -10.24
C THR A 248 -17.79 17.82 -11.67
N VAL A 249 -17.41 16.68 -12.26
CA VAL A 249 -17.86 16.18 -13.57
C VAL A 249 -18.33 14.74 -13.46
N THR A 250 -19.17 14.31 -14.41
CA THR A 250 -19.70 12.93 -14.48
C THR A 250 -19.19 12.16 -15.69
N ASP A 251 -18.35 12.80 -16.52
CA ASP A 251 -17.70 12.23 -17.69
C ASP A 251 -16.17 12.23 -17.50
N ASP A 252 -15.42 12.22 -18.61
CA ASP A 252 -13.96 12.20 -18.62
C ASP A 252 -13.32 13.58 -18.87
N SER A 253 -14.08 14.67 -18.76
CA SER A 253 -13.58 16.04 -18.85
C SER A 253 -12.67 16.38 -17.66
N LEU A 254 -11.86 17.44 -17.77
CA LEU A 254 -11.15 17.99 -16.61
C LEU A 254 -12.15 18.47 -15.53
N GLU A 255 -11.72 18.49 -14.27
CA GLU A 255 -12.56 19.02 -13.19
C GLU A 255 -12.96 20.47 -13.46
N VAL A 256 -14.17 20.83 -13.04
CA VAL A 256 -14.62 22.22 -12.96
C VAL A 256 -13.86 22.90 -11.83
N TRP A 257 -12.77 23.58 -12.18
CA TRP A 257 -11.80 24.14 -11.22
C TRP A 257 -12.41 25.05 -10.15
N GLN A 258 -13.54 25.70 -10.42
CA GLN A 258 -14.28 26.53 -9.45
C GLN A 258 -14.93 25.70 -8.33
N GLN A 259 -15.22 24.43 -8.60
CA GLN A 259 -15.86 23.49 -7.68
C GLN A 259 -14.85 22.59 -6.96
N VAL A 260 -13.58 22.58 -7.38
CA VAL A 260 -12.52 21.81 -6.74
C VAL A 260 -12.21 22.42 -5.37
N SER A 261 -12.49 21.63 -4.33
CA SER A 261 -12.25 21.96 -2.93
C SER A 261 -11.06 21.20 -2.33
N GLY A 262 -10.71 20.06 -2.92
CA GLY A 262 -9.53 19.27 -2.55
C GLY A 262 -8.23 19.96 -2.97
N ALA A 263 -7.14 19.62 -2.29
CA ALA A 263 -5.81 20.07 -2.69
C ALA A 263 -5.41 19.47 -4.04
N PHE A 264 -4.60 20.17 -4.82
CA PHE A 264 -3.90 19.56 -5.95
C PHE A 264 -2.94 18.51 -5.40
N ASN A 265 -3.11 17.28 -5.87
CA ASN A 265 -2.32 16.14 -5.46
C ASN A 265 -1.11 16.02 -6.39
N ILE A 266 0.08 15.89 -5.80
CA ILE A 266 1.36 15.84 -6.52
C ILE A 266 1.89 14.42 -6.73
N GLY A 267 1.01 13.42 -6.66
CA GLY A 267 1.34 12.01 -6.91
C GLY A 267 1.04 11.55 -8.33
N ILE A 268 0.27 12.33 -9.10
CA ILE A 268 0.12 12.17 -10.56
C ILE A 268 0.05 13.56 -11.16
N PHE A 269 1.10 13.94 -11.88
CA PHE A 269 1.08 15.19 -12.64
C PHE A 269 1.98 15.15 -13.89
N HIS A 270 1.49 15.79 -14.94
CA HIS A 270 2.14 15.92 -16.22
C HIS A 270 2.66 17.33 -16.39
N TRP A 271 3.90 17.47 -16.84
CA TRP A 271 4.58 18.75 -17.03
C TRP A 271 5.08 18.87 -18.46
N ARG A 272 4.72 19.96 -19.14
CA ARG A 272 5.38 20.36 -20.38
C ARG A 272 6.58 21.25 -20.07
N PRO A 273 7.68 21.16 -20.82
CA PRO A 273 8.93 21.90 -20.55
C PRO A 273 8.85 23.37 -21.02
N THR A 274 7.73 24.04 -20.80
CA THR A 274 7.52 25.46 -21.11
C THR A 274 8.31 26.35 -20.15
N ASP A 275 8.52 27.61 -20.52
CA ASP A 275 9.22 28.56 -19.66
C ASP A 275 8.47 28.81 -18.35
N SER A 276 7.13 28.78 -18.40
CA SER A 276 6.25 28.88 -17.23
C SER A 276 6.42 27.69 -16.28
N SER A 277 6.39 26.46 -16.80
CA SER A 277 6.65 25.25 -16.01
C SER A 277 8.05 25.26 -15.38
N LYS A 278 9.08 25.63 -16.13
CA LYS A 278 10.46 25.76 -15.61
C LYS A 278 10.57 26.86 -14.56
N LYS A 279 9.83 27.96 -14.69
CA LYS A 279 9.77 29.03 -13.68
C LYS A 279 9.11 28.53 -12.41
N LEU A 280 7.94 27.88 -12.50
CA LEU A 280 7.25 27.31 -11.35
C LEU A 280 8.14 26.29 -10.62
N ALA A 281 8.78 25.36 -11.33
CA ALA A 281 9.66 24.36 -10.72
C ALA A 281 10.82 25.01 -9.93
N ARG A 282 11.43 26.07 -10.48
CA ARG A 282 12.48 26.83 -9.79
C ARG A 282 11.97 27.54 -8.54
N GLU A 283 10.81 28.19 -8.61
CA GLU A 283 10.23 28.89 -7.46
C GLU A 283 9.79 27.92 -6.36
N TRP A 284 9.17 26.80 -6.74
CA TRP A 284 8.81 25.73 -5.80
C TRP A 284 10.04 25.13 -5.12
N LYS A 285 11.11 24.86 -5.89
CA LYS A 285 12.40 24.42 -5.34
C LYS A 285 12.94 25.43 -4.32
N ASN A 286 12.99 26.71 -4.68
CA ASN A 286 13.51 27.76 -3.79
C ASN A 286 12.68 27.89 -2.50
N LEU A 287 11.35 27.78 -2.62
CA LEU A 287 10.43 27.81 -1.48
C LEU A 287 10.71 26.66 -0.50
N LEU A 288 10.89 25.44 -0.99
CA LEU A 288 11.17 24.27 -0.15
C LEU A 288 12.57 24.25 0.44
N VAL A 289 13.57 24.81 -0.27
CA VAL A 289 14.93 24.99 0.27
C VAL A 289 14.93 26.06 1.36
N ALA A 290 14.15 27.12 1.22
CA ALA A 290 14.06 28.19 2.21
C ALA A 290 13.30 27.78 3.49
N ASN A 291 12.39 26.79 3.41
CA ASN A 291 11.62 26.32 4.55
C ASN A 291 11.59 24.78 4.61
N GLU A 292 12.49 24.20 5.39
CA GLU A 292 12.62 22.74 5.52
C GLU A 292 11.40 22.03 6.12
N LYS A 293 10.52 22.78 6.82
CA LYS A 293 9.28 22.26 7.42
C LYS A 293 8.08 22.33 6.50
N LEU A 294 8.17 23.07 5.39
CA LEU A 294 7.09 23.18 4.43
C LEU A 294 6.94 21.84 3.69
N TRP A 295 5.73 21.30 3.72
CA TRP A 295 5.38 20.12 2.93
C TRP A 295 5.31 20.50 1.44
N ASP A 296 5.88 19.67 0.58
CA ASP A 296 6.00 19.90 -0.87
C ASP A 296 4.64 20.14 -1.54
N GLN A 297 3.62 19.33 -1.22
CA GLN A 297 2.25 19.50 -1.72
C GLN A 297 1.65 20.85 -1.33
N VAL A 298 1.88 21.31 -0.08
CA VAL A 298 1.39 22.62 0.38
C VAL A 298 2.07 23.74 -0.41
N GLY A 299 3.40 23.70 -0.54
CA GLY A 299 4.13 24.69 -1.32
C GLY A 299 3.70 24.75 -2.78
N PHE A 300 3.37 23.61 -3.39
CA PHE A 300 2.85 23.55 -4.76
C PHE A 300 1.47 24.21 -4.88
N ASN A 301 0.55 23.88 -3.96
CA ASN A 301 -0.79 24.46 -3.92
C ASN A 301 -0.74 25.97 -3.65
N ASP A 302 0.12 26.43 -2.74
CA ASP A 302 0.30 27.85 -2.44
C ASP A 302 0.75 28.64 -3.68
N LEU A 303 1.59 28.04 -4.53
CA LEU A 303 2.05 28.69 -5.77
C LEU A 303 0.97 28.68 -6.86
N LEU A 304 0.27 27.57 -7.06
CA LEU A 304 -0.75 27.48 -8.12
C LEU A 304 -2.03 28.24 -7.80
N ASN A 305 -2.38 28.41 -6.54
CA ASN A 305 -3.57 29.16 -6.14
C ASN A 305 -3.38 30.69 -6.22
N LYS A 306 -2.15 31.19 -6.40
CA LYS A 306 -1.88 32.61 -6.63
C LYS A 306 -2.42 33.04 -7.99
N GLY A 307 -3.30 34.03 -7.99
CA GLY A 307 -3.88 34.60 -9.20
C GLY A 307 -4.59 33.56 -10.08
N ARG A 308 -5.27 32.58 -9.47
CA ARG A 308 -6.02 31.54 -10.21
C ARG A 308 -7.25 32.13 -10.90
N GLY A 309 -7.42 31.80 -12.16
CA GLY A 309 -8.40 32.40 -13.06
C GLY A 309 -7.77 33.49 -13.96
N PRO A 310 -8.46 33.90 -15.04
CA PRO A 310 -9.71 33.34 -15.56
C PRO A 310 -9.50 31.97 -16.24
N SER A 311 -10.57 31.41 -16.82
CA SER A 311 -10.46 30.25 -17.71
C SER A 311 -9.65 30.61 -18.96
N VAL A 312 -8.96 29.63 -19.54
CA VAL A 312 -8.21 29.83 -20.79
C VAL A 312 -9.21 29.86 -21.95
N GLU A 313 -9.19 30.92 -22.75
CA GLU A 313 -10.14 31.10 -23.86
C GLU A 313 -9.96 30.00 -24.92
N GLY A 314 -11.07 29.38 -25.35
CA GLY A 314 -11.06 28.29 -26.34
C GLY A 314 -10.68 26.91 -25.80
N GLU A 315 -10.22 26.82 -24.55
CA GLU A 315 -9.72 25.58 -23.94
C GLU A 315 -10.61 25.13 -22.78
N ASN A 316 -11.47 24.14 -23.04
CA ASN A 316 -12.42 23.66 -22.03
C ASN A 316 -11.71 23.00 -20.84
N GLY A 317 -11.96 23.54 -19.64
CA GLY A 317 -11.46 23.01 -18.37
C GLY A 317 -10.06 23.48 -17.97
N LEU A 318 -9.35 24.24 -18.82
CA LEU A 318 -8.08 24.86 -18.46
C LEU A 318 -8.28 26.20 -17.76
N VAL A 319 -7.41 26.50 -16.79
CA VAL A 319 -7.43 27.74 -16.00
C VAL A 319 -6.04 28.35 -15.92
N TYR A 320 -5.96 29.68 -15.93
CA TYR A 320 -4.72 30.35 -15.59
C TYR A 320 -4.42 30.21 -14.08
N ALA A 321 -3.18 29.94 -13.76
CA ALA A 321 -2.65 29.77 -12.42
C ALA A 321 -1.28 30.45 -12.33
N PHE A 322 -0.71 30.51 -11.11
CA PHE A 322 0.62 31.07 -10.87
C PHE A 322 0.75 32.50 -11.43
N ASP A 323 -0.13 33.38 -10.94
CA ASP A 323 -0.25 34.79 -11.33
C ASP A 323 -0.45 34.99 -12.84
N GLY A 324 -1.30 34.15 -13.45
CA GLY A 324 -1.61 34.24 -14.87
C GLY A 324 -0.55 33.67 -15.82
N ASN A 325 0.56 33.15 -15.31
CA ASN A 325 1.69 32.71 -16.14
C ASN A 325 1.56 31.27 -16.61
N LEU A 326 0.69 30.46 -16.00
CA LEU A 326 0.65 29.02 -16.22
C LEU A 326 -0.77 28.54 -16.55
N LYS A 327 -0.92 27.68 -17.57
CA LYS A 327 -2.17 27.02 -17.94
C LYS A 327 -2.25 25.67 -17.20
N LEU A 328 -3.18 25.56 -16.26
CA LEU A 328 -3.40 24.39 -15.42
C LEU A 328 -4.66 23.63 -15.84
N GLY A 329 -4.57 22.32 -15.93
CA GLY A 329 -5.73 21.42 -15.95
C GLY A 329 -5.73 20.49 -14.73
N ILE A 330 -6.92 20.18 -14.24
CA ILE A 330 -7.11 19.31 -13.06
C ILE A 330 -7.75 18.01 -13.53
N LEU A 331 -7.03 16.90 -13.34
CA LEU A 331 -7.49 15.58 -13.75
C LEU A 331 -8.70 15.16 -12.92
N PRO A 332 -9.76 14.60 -13.54
CA PRO A 332 -10.98 14.20 -12.84
C PRO A 332 -10.75 13.05 -11.87
N ALA A 333 -11.14 13.24 -10.61
CA ALA A 333 -11.00 12.26 -9.53
C ALA A 333 -11.86 11.00 -9.74
N SER A 334 -12.80 11.03 -10.70
CA SER A 334 -13.59 9.88 -11.12
C SER A 334 -12.80 8.82 -11.90
N ILE A 335 -11.70 9.21 -12.57
CA ILE A 335 -10.87 8.31 -13.39
C ILE A 335 -9.36 8.41 -13.10
N PHE A 336 -8.89 9.50 -12.49
CA PHE A 336 -7.58 9.58 -11.84
C PHE A 336 -7.81 9.52 -10.34
N CYS A 337 -8.20 8.34 -9.88
CA CYS A 337 -8.81 8.15 -8.58
C CYS A 337 -7.81 8.32 -7.43
N SER A 338 -8.26 8.96 -6.37
CA SER A 338 -7.71 8.76 -5.02
C SER A 338 -8.17 7.41 -4.45
N GLY A 339 -7.62 6.99 -3.31
CA GLY A 339 -8.07 5.78 -2.65
C GLY A 339 -9.51 5.85 -2.16
N HIS A 340 -9.97 7.03 -1.74
CA HIS A 340 -11.35 7.21 -1.32
C HIS A 340 -12.32 7.02 -2.50
N THR A 341 -12.06 7.70 -3.61
CA THR A 341 -12.90 7.65 -4.82
C THR A 341 -12.88 6.27 -5.49
N TYR A 342 -11.76 5.54 -5.43
CA TYR A 342 -11.65 4.18 -5.97
C TYR A 342 -12.20 3.09 -5.04
N PHE A 343 -11.70 3.01 -3.80
CA PHE A 343 -11.95 1.86 -2.91
C PHE A 343 -13.20 2.03 -2.04
N VAL A 344 -13.57 3.25 -1.66
CA VAL A 344 -14.72 3.50 -0.76
C VAL A 344 -15.96 3.82 -1.59
N GLN A 345 -15.86 4.79 -2.49
CA GLN A 345 -16.99 5.22 -3.32
C GLN A 345 -17.22 4.30 -4.52
N SER A 346 -16.17 3.65 -5.05
CA SER A 346 -16.21 3.02 -6.38
C SER A 346 -16.80 3.97 -7.43
N MET A 347 -16.37 5.25 -7.39
CA MET A 347 -16.96 6.36 -8.13
C MET A 347 -17.06 6.07 -9.63
N TYR A 348 -15.99 5.52 -10.22
CA TYR A 348 -15.94 5.14 -11.62
C TYR A 348 -17.06 4.14 -12.00
N GLN A 349 -17.37 3.17 -11.14
CA GLN A 349 -18.44 2.19 -11.41
C GLN A 349 -19.82 2.85 -11.41
N GLN A 350 -20.03 3.80 -10.48
CA GLN A 350 -21.31 4.50 -10.37
C GLN A 350 -21.55 5.45 -11.55
N LEU A 351 -20.48 6.06 -12.05
CA LEU A 351 -20.50 6.95 -13.22
C LEU A 351 -20.33 6.19 -14.55
N ARG A 352 -20.12 4.87 -14.52
CA ARG A 352 -19.87 4.01 -15.69
C ARG A 352 -18.65 4.45 -16.52
N LEU A 353 -17.58 4.83 -15.81
CA LEU A 353 -16.31 5.24 -16.36
C LEU A 353 -15.25 4.15 -16.17
N GLU A 354 -14.18 4.26 -16.95
CA GLU A 354 -12.97 3.43 -16.80
C GLU A 354 -11.85 4.25 -16.16
N PRO A 355 -11.30 3.82 -15.01
CA PRO A 355 -10.23 4.55 -14.36
C PRO A 355 -8.91 4.41 -15.13
N TYR A 356 -8.16 5.50 -15.21
CA TYR A 356 -6.79 5.53 -15.72
C TYR A 356 -5.78 5.18 -14.65
N ALA A 357 -6.00 5.64 -13.42
CA ALA A 357 -5.11 5.40 -12.32
C ALA A 357 -5.85 5.34 -10.98
N VAL A 358 -5.20 4.71 -10.01
CA VAL A 358 -5.54 4.85 -8.60
C VAL A 358 -4.29 5.18 -7.81
N HIS A 359 -4.32 6.30 -7.10
CA HIS A 359 -3.29 6.70 -6.15
C HIS A 359 -3.74 6.25 -4.76
N THR A 360 -2.87 5.56 -4.01
CA THR A 360 -3.18 5.13 -2.65
C THR A 360 -3.04 6.27 -1.62
N THR A 361 -3.84 7.32 -1.82
CA THR A 361 -4.20 8.34 -0.81
C THR A 361 -5.53 8.03 -0.13
N PHE A 362 -5.74 8.52 1.09
CA PHE A 362 -6.90 8.19 1.93
C PHE A 362 -6.94 6.70 2.39
N GLN A 363 -5.80 6.11 2.75
CA GLN A 363 -5.70 4.77 3.36
C GLN A 363 -5.08 4.84 4.76
N TYR A 364 -5.40 3.82 5.56
CA TYR A 364 -4.88 3.61 6.90
C TYR A 364 -3.80 2.53 6.87
N GLY A 365 -3.02 2.40 7.96
CA GLY A 365 -2.01 1.34 8.09
C GLY A 365 -0.74 1.53 7.26
N GLY A 366 -0.45 2.76 6.79
CA GLY A 366 0.80 3.07 6.08
C GLY A 366 1.03 2.21 4.83
N THR A 367 2.28 1.90 4.52
CA THR A 367 2.66 1.10 3.34
C THR A 367 2.01 -0.29 3.31
N GLU A 368 1.86 -0.93 4.47
CA GLU A 368 1.20 -2.22 4.60
C GLU A 368 -0.29 -2.15 4.25
N GLY A 369 -0.99 -1.12 4.71
CA GLY A 369 -2.39 -0.89 4.38
C GLY A 369 -2.60 -0.50 2.91
N LYS A 370 -1.71 0.32 2.34
CA LYS A 370 -1.72 0.62 0.88
C LYS A 370 -1.58 -0.65 0.04
N ARG A 371 -0.62 -1.52 0.40
CA ARG A 371 -0.41 -2.80 -0.28
C ARG A 371 -1.64 -3.68 -0.19
N HIS A 372 -2.20 -3.82 1.02
CA HIS A 372 -3.43 -4.58 1.25
C HIS A 372 -4.59 -4.04 0.41
N ARG A 373 -4.75 -2.73 0.30
CA ARG A 373 -5.81 -2.11 -0.49
C ARG A 373 -5.72 -2.44 -1.98
N LEU A 374 -4.51 -2.41 -2.52
CA LEU A 374 -4.25 -2.82 -3.91
C LEU A 374 -4.51 -4.32 -4.12
N ARG A 375 -4.19 -5.16 -3.12
CA ARG A 375 -4.51 -6.59 -3.15
C ARG A 375 -6.00 -6.88 -3.03
N GLU A 376 -6.75 -6.12 -2.22
CA GLU A 376 -8.22 -6.22 -2.13
C GLU A 376 -8.86 -5.95 -3.49
N ALA A 377 -8.33 -4.98 -4.23
CA ALA A 377 -8.74 -4.70 -5.61
C ALA A 377 -8.09 -5.62 -6.67
N MET A 378 -7.24 -6.58 -6.27
CA MET A 378 -6.51 -7.52 -7.15
C MET A 378 -5.58 -6.87 -8.18
N ILE A 379 -5.14 -5.64 -7.92
CA ILE A 379 -4.26 -4.83 -8.76
C ILE A 379 -2.83 -4.68 -8.19
N PHE A 380 -2.48 -5.48 -7.17
CA PHE A 380 -1.09 -5.63 -6.72
C PHE A 380 -0.47 -6.92 -7.28
N HIS A 381 0.75 -6.83 -7.78
CA HIS A 381 1.48 -7.95 -8.37
C HIS A 381 2.37 -8.67 -7.35
N ASP A 382 1.84 -9.74 -6.76
CA ASP A 382 2.60 -10.61 -5.87
C ASP A 382 3.33 -11.75 -6.61
N THR A 383 4.33 -12.34 -5.96
CA THR A 383 5.00 -13.56 -6.44
C THR A 383 4.09 -14.78 -6.29
N SER A 384 4.39 -15.85 -7.04
CA SER A 384 3.60 -17.10 -7.01
C SER A 384 3.47 -17.71 -5.61
N SER A 385 4.48 -17.57 -4.76
CA SER A 385 4.45 -18.07 -3.37
C SER A 385 3.39 -17.40 -2.50
N TYR A 386 2.94 -16.20 -2.84
CA TYR A 386 1.85 -15.53 -2.13
C TYR A 386 0.52 -16.30 -2.26
N TYR A 387 0.32 -16.95 -3.40
CA TYR A 387 -0.92 -17.62 -3.79
C TYR A 387 -0.98 -19.12 -3.42
N ASP A 388 0.12 -19.73 -2.97
CA ASP A 388 0.15 -21.13 -2.53
C ASP A 388 0.84 -21.22 -1.16
N SER A 389 0.09 -20.91 -0.11
CA SER A 389 0.61 -20.97 1.27
C SER A 389 0.79 -22.42 1.71
N PRO A 390 1.92 -22.80 2.34
CA PRO A 390 2.22 -24.20 2.68
C PRO A 390 1.14 -24.90 3.52
N GLY A 391 0.53 -24.21 4.48
CA GLY A 391 -0.54 -24.76 5.32
C GLY A 391 -1.93 -24.75 4.67
N GLY A 392 -2.07 -24.15 3.48
CA GLY A 392 -3.35 -23.88 2.85
C GLY A 392 -4.10 -22.70 3.50
N PHE A 393 -5.35 -22.56 3.08
CA PHE A 393 -6.23 -21.44 3.38
C PHE A 393 -7.44 -21.91 4.17
N LEU A 394 -7.95 -21.02 5.01
CA LEU A 394 -9.22 -21.13 5.70
C LEU A 394 -10.07 -19.91 5.35
N SER A 395 -11.32 -20.12 4.98
CA SER A 395 -12.29 -19.06 4.67
C SER A 395 -13.64 -19.38 5.29
N PHE A 396 -14.58 -18.44 5.24
CA PHE A 396 -15.96 -18.71 5.62
C PHE A 396 -16.94 -17.84 4.84
N LYS A 397 -18.19 -18.31 4.73
CA LYS A 397 -19.28 -17.52 4.17
C LYS A 397 -19.79 -16.56 5.26
N PRO A 398 -19.61 -15.23 5.13
CA PRO A 398 -20.18 -14.30 6.10
C PRO A 398 -21.71 -14.35 6.01
N ASN A 399 -22.38 -14.55 7.13
CA ASN A 399 -23.84 -14.55 7.19
C ASN A 399 -24.31 -13.37 8.03
N ILE A 400 -24.51 -12.21 7.41
CA ILE A 400 -25.00 -11.00 8.09
C ILE A 400 -26.53 -10.97 8.00
N PRO A 401 -27.26 -10.87 9.13
CA PRO A 401 -28.70 -10.68 9.13
C PRO A 401 -29.11 -9.47 8.30
N LYS A 402 -30.16 -9.61 7.47
CA LYS A 402 -30.59 -8.55 6.54
C LYS A 402 -31.03 -7.28 7.26
N ASP A 403 -31.69 -7.42 8.39
CA ASP A 403 -32.11 -6.34 9.28
C ASP A 403 -30.90 -5.54 9.79
N LEU A 404 -29.83 -6.25 10.19
CA LEU A 404 -28.60 -5.59 10.64
C LEU A 404 -27.88 -4.85 9.51
N LEU A 405 -28.05 -5.25 8.26
CA LEU A 405 -27.42 -4.64 7.10
C LEU A 405 -28.25 -3.50 6.49
N LEU A 406 -29.57 -3.68 6.35
CA LEU A 406 -30.43 -2.83 5.51
C LEU A 406 -31.44 -2.00 6.30
N ASP A 407 -31.84 -2.42 7.51
CA ASP A 407 -32.92 -1.74 8.23
C ASP A 407 -32.39 -0.59 9.08
N GLY A 408 -33.26 0.38 9.39
CA GLY A 408 -33.00 1.48 10.32
C GLY A 408 -32.06 2.57 9.82
N ALA A 409 -31.90 3.62 10.64
CA ALA A 409 -31.01 4.73 10.33
C ALA A 409 -29.52 4.33 10.47
N HIS A 410 -28.67 4.90 9.61
CA HIS A 410 -27.22 4.73 9.70
C HIS A 410 -26.63 5.64 10.78
N THR A 411 -26.71 5.21 12.03
CA THR A 411 -26.10 5.88 13.20
C THR A 411 -24.82 5.19 13.65
N LEU A 412 -24.10 5.82 14.58
CA LEU A 412 -22.94 5.24 15.25
C LEU A 412 -23.27 3.89 15.89
N GLU A 413 -24.41 3.79 16.58
CA GLU A 413 -24.87 2.56 17.22
C GLU A 413 -25.11 1.47 16.18
N SER A 414 -25.85 1.78 15.10
CA SER A 414 -26.13 0.81 14.04
C SER A 414 -24.85 0.33 13.32
N HIS A 415 -23.87 1.21 13.16
CA HIS A 415 -22.57 0.89 12.57
C HIS A 415 -21.83 -0.12 13.42
N PHE A 416 -21.69 0.17 14.72
CA PHE A 416 -20.99 -0.73 15.62
C PHE A 416 -21.76 -2.02 15.81
N SER A 417 -23.10 -2.03 15.85
CA SER A 417 -23.87 -3.29 15.85
C SER A 417 -23.53 -4.17 14.64
N LEU A 418 -23.45 -3.59 13.44
CA LEU A 418 -23.08 -4.31 12.21
C LEU A 418 -21.64 -4.82 12.24
N VAL A 419 -20.67 -3.97 12.61
CA VAL A 419 -19.26 -4.35 12.64
C VAL A 419 -18.99 -5.38 13.75
N ASN A 420 -19.56 -5.19 14.94
CA ASN A 420 -19.42 -6.10 16.09
C ASN A 420 -19.92 -7.52 15.78
N TYR A 421 -21.01 -7.64 15.03
CA TYR A 421 -21.52 -8.93 14.56
C TYR A 421 -20.52 -9.66 13.66
N GLN A 422 -19.84 -8.94 12.77
CA GLN A 422 -18.80 -9.47 11.90
C GLN A 422 -17.51 -9.80 12.67
N LEU A 423 -17.10 -8.93 13.60
CA LEU A 423 -15.92 -9.13 14.46
C LEU A 423 -16.00 -10.44 15.25
N LYS A 424 -17.19 -10.79 15.77
CA LYS A 424 -17.38 -12.05 16.49
C LYS A 424 -17.06 -13.28 15.63
N GLN A 425 -17.50 -13.28 14.37
CA GLN A 425 -17.20 -14.34 13.42
C GLN A 425 -15.71 -14.38 13.04
N ILE A 426 -15.11 -13.21 12.81
CA ILE A 426 -13.69 -13.09 12.47
C ILE A 426 -12.81 -13.53 13.62
N ARG A 427 -13.15 -13.19 14.87
CA ARG A 427 -12.47 -13.67 16.08
C ARG A 427 -12.41 -15.20 16.11
N THR A 428 -13.55 -15.85 15.87
CA THR A 428 -13.61 -17.32 15.80
C THR A 428 -12.78 -17.86 14.63
N ALA A 429 -12.85 -17.23 13.46
CA ALA A 429 -12.06 -17.63 12.29
C ALA A 429 -10.54 -17.53 12.55
N LEU A 430 -10.09 -16.45 13.19
CA LEU A 430 -8.69 -16.25 13.60
C LEU A 430 -8.23 -17.33 14.59
N ALA A 431 -9.08 -17.68 15.55
CA ALA A 431 -8.78 -18.74 16.52
C ALA A 431 -8.61 -20.10 15.82
N ILE A 432 -9.58 -20.51 15.00
CA ILE A 432 -9.52 -21.78 14.27
C ILE A 432 -8.33 -21.80 13.31
N ALA A 433 -8.08 -20.73 12.56
CA ALA A 433 -6.93 -20.60 11.66
C ALA A 433 -5.60 -20.81 12.40
N THR A 434 -5.50 -20.33 13.64
CA THR A 434 -4.35 -20.55 14.52
C THR A 434 -4.21 -22.03 14.90
N LEU A 435 -5.30 -22.67 15.34
CA LEU A 435 -5.30 -24.08 15.77
C LEU A 435 -4.91 -25.04 14.63
N VAL A 436 -5.40 -24.78 13.41
CA VAL A 436 -5.15 -25.65 12.26
C VAL A 436 -3.99 -25.17 11.38
N ASN A 437 -3.28 -24.12 11.81
CA ASN A 437 -2.14 -23.53 11.10
C ASN A 437 -2.43 -23.21 9.62
N ARG A 438 -3.54 -22.50 9.36
CA ARG A 438 -3.97 -22.07 8.02
C ARG A 438 -3.95 -20.56 7.89
N THR A 439 -3.73 -20.08 6.66
CA THR A 439 -3.85 -18.66 6.35
C THR A 439 -5.32 -18.29 6.24
N LEU A 440 -5.79 -17.32 7.04
CA LEU A 440 -7.18 -16.88 7.00
C LEU A 440 -7.42 -15.96 5.79
N VAL A 441 -8.33 -16.34 4.90
CA VAL A 441 -8.92 -15.41 3.93
C VAL A 441 -10.00 -14.62 4.68
N MET A 442 -9.75 -13.33 4.89
CA MET A 442 -10.66 -12.43 5.59
C MET A 442 -12.00 -12.34 4.84
N PRO A 443 -13.14 -12.19 5.52
CA PRO A 443 -14.41 -11.99 4.82
C PRO A 443 -14.51 -10.56 4.27
N PRO A 444 -15.40 -10.31 3.28
CA PRO A 444 -15.81 -8.95 2.96
C PRO A 444 -16.42 -8.29 4.21
N LEU A 445 -16.06 -7.03 4.47
CA LEU A 445 -16.53 -6.27 5.62
C LEU A 445 -17.57 -5.23 5.19
N TRP A 446 -18.70 -5.19 5.89
CA TRP A 446 -19.74 -4.21 5.66
C TRP A 446 -19.74 -3.14 6.74
N CYS A 447 -19.72 -1.88 6.33
CA CYS A 447 -19.79 -0.73 7.22
C CYS A 447 -20.98 0.15 6.86
N ARG A 448 -21.57 0.79 7.88
CA ARG A 448 -22.60 1.83 7.70
C ARG A 448 -22.02 3.23 7.64
N LEU A 449 -20.79 3.45 8.10
CA LEU A 449 -20.17 4.78 8.19
C LEU A 449 -18.75 4.68 7.65
N ASP A 450 -18.31 5.75 7.02
CA ASP A 450 -16.95 5.93 6.53
C ASP A 450 -15.96 6.09 7.70
N ARG A 451 -14.67 5.87 7.46
CA ARG A 451 -13.60 6.20 8.42
C ARG A 451 -12.85 7.41 7.86
N MET A 452 -12.65 8.44 8.68
CA MET A 452 -11.87 9.64 8.36
C MET A 452 -10.88 9.97 9.49
N TRP A 453 -10.05 11.02 9.34
CA TRP A 453 -9.11 11.49 10.38
C TRP A 453 -9.68 12.61 11.27
N PHE A 454 -10.94 13.01 11.04
CA PHE A 454 -11.58 14.15 11.69
C PHE A 454 -13.07 13.86 11.91
N GLY A 455 -13.75 14.67 12.74
CA GLY A 455 -15.18 14.52 13.01
C GLY A 455 -16.04 14.70 11.76
N HIS A 456 -16.91 13.74 11.45
CA HIS A 456 -17.74 13.74 10.23
C HIS A 456 -19.12 13.10 10.46
N PRO A 457 -20.15 13.37 9.63
CA PRO A 457 -21.52 12.91 9.88
C PRO A 457 -21.77 11.45 9.50
N GLY A 458 -20.72 10.61 9.45
CA GLY A 458 -20.79 9.24 8.98
C GLY A 458 -20.38 9.07 7.53
N ILE A 459 -20.92 9.86 6.61
CA ILE A 459 -20.51 9.96 5.20
C ILE A 459 -20.25 11.43 4.86
N MET A 460 -19.22 11.73 4.09
CA MET A 460 -18.96 13.10 3.65
C MET A 460 -20.06 13.59 2.69
N GLU A 461 -20.60 14.77 2.96
CA GLU A 461 -21.62 15.40 2.12
C GLU A 461 -21.10 15.60 0.69
N GLY A 462 -21.94 15.34 -0.31
CA GLY A 462 -21.60 15.45 -1.73
C GLY A 462 -20.85 14.24 -2.31
N THR A 463 -20.30 13.34 -1.49
CA THR A 463 -19.68 12.11 -2.00
C THR A 463 -20.72 11.13 -2.54
N LEU A 464 -20.28 10.19 -3.38
CA LEU A 464 -21.11 9.09 -3.89
C LEU A 464 -21.06 7.85 -2.99
N THR A 465 -20.57 7.95 -1.75
CA THR A 465 -20.47 6.78 -0.86
C THR A 465 -21.86 6.24 -0.53
N ARG A 466 -22.09 4.96 -0.84
CA ARG A 466 -23.36 4.27 -0.51
C ARG A 466 -23.35 3.81 0.95
N GLN A 467 -24.53 3.66 1.54
CA GLN A 467 -24.69 3.04 2.87
C GLN A 467 -25.71 1.89 2.79
N PRO A 468 -25.42 0.72 3.39
CA PRO A 468 -24.07 0.29 3.80
C PRO A 468 -23.16 0.10 2.57
N PHE A 469 -21.86 0.03 2.78
CA PHE A 469 -20.89 -0.27 1.73
C PHE A 469 -19.92 -1.37 2.17
N LEU A 470 -19.30 -2.00 1.18
CA LEU A 470 -18.16 -2.88 1.39
C LEU A 470 -16.99 -2.02 1.82
N CYS A 471 -16.70 -1.97 3.12
CA CYS A 471 -15.61 -1.18 3.62
C CYS A 471 -14.28 -1.91 3.48
N PRO A 472 -13.22 -1.20 3.09
CA PRO A 472 -11.87 -1.71 3.12
C PRO A 472 -11.49 -2.23 4.52
N MET A 473 -10.67 -3.27 4.58
CA MET A 473 -10.34 -3.91 5.86
C MET A 473 -9.70 -2.97 6.88
N ASP A 474 -8.89 -2.03 6.42
CA ASP A 474 -8.25 -1.01 7.25
C ASP A 474 -9.20 0.09 7.75
N HIS A 475 -10.50 0.01 7.48
CA HIS A 475 -11.51 0.81 8.18
C HIS A 475 -11.86 0.24 9.57
N VAL A 476 -11.55 -1.04 9.81
CA VAL A 476 -11.87 -1.75 11.06
C VAL A 476 -10.62 -2.34 11.72
N PHE A 477 -9.68 -2.83 10.92
CA PHE A 477 -8.47 -3.51 11.40
C PHE A 477 -7.21 -2.68 11.18
N GLU A 478 -6.26 -2.74 12.09
CA GLU A 478 -4.93 -2.13 11.94
C GLU A 478 -4.02 -3.11 11.18
N VAL A 479 -4.12 -3.11 9.86
CA VAL A 479 -3.43 -4.06 8.96
C VAL A 479 -1.91 -4.10 9.19
N ASN A 480 -1.28 -2.95 9.46
CA ASN A 480 0.13 -2.84 9.82
C ASN A 480 0.47 -3.61 11.11
N ILE A 481 -0.42 -3.56 12.12
CA ILE A 481 -0.25 -4.28 13.39
C ILE A 481 -0.50 -5.78 13.20
N MET A 482 -1.41 -6.16 12.31
CA MET A 482 -1.64 -7.56 11.95
C MET A 482 -0.45 -8.20 11.24
N LEU A 483 0.27 -7.41 10.42
CA LEU A 483 1.43 -7.86 9.66
C LEU A 483 2.74 -7.77 10.44
N SER A 484 2.82 -6.94 11.48
CA SER A 484 4.03 -6.80 12.30
C SER A 484 4.36 -8.06 13.11
N ASP A 485 5.65 -8.28 13.32
CA ASP A 485 6.13 -9.40 14.12
C ASP A 485 6.05 -9.06 15.62
N HIS A 486 5.04 -9.61 16.27
CA HIS A 486 4.84 -9.49 17.72
C HIS A 486 5.49 -10.66 18.47
N PRO A 487 6.01 -10.45 19.69
CA PRO A 487 6.63 -11.51 20.50
C PRO A 487 5.69 -12.70 20.73
N GLU A 488 6.10 -13.89 20.28
CA GLU A 488 5.27 -15.09 20.39
C GLU A 488 4.94 -15.47 21.84
N LYS A 489 5.82 -15.14 22.79
CA LYS A 489 5.58 -15.36 24.22
C LYS A 489 4.36 -14.59 24.75
N GLU A 490 4.07 -13.41 24.21
CA GLU A 490 3.00 -12.52 24.69
C GLU A 490 1.76 -12.58 23.81
N PHE A 491 1.94 -12.72 22.49
CA PHE A 491 0.89 -12.65 21.49
C PHE A 491 0.58 -14.00 20.83
N GLY A 492 1.33 -15.04 21.17
CA GLY A 492 1.21 -16.34 20.50
C GLY A 492 1.70 -16.26 19.06
N ARG A 493 1.49 -17.36 18.33
CA ARG A 493 1.94 -17.48 16.94
C ARG A 493 1.31 -16.41 16.04
N LYS A 494 2.08 -15.93 15.06
CA LYS A 494 1.57 -15.03 14.01
C LYS A 494 0.44 -15.70 13.24
N ILE A 495 -0.65 -14.98 13.03
CA ILE A 495 -1.81 -15.44 12.25
C ILE A 495 -1.69 -14.82 10.86
N SER A 496 -1.36 -15.65 9.87
CA SER A 496 -1.30 -15.21 8.47
C SER A 496 -2.71 -14.99 7.92
N PHE A 497 -2.87 -13.98 7.07
CA PHE A 497 -4.15 -13.68 6.43
C PHE A 497 -4.00 -13.26 4.96
N ARG A 498 -5.13 -13.22 4.26
CA ARG A 498 -5.32 -12.74 2.88
C ARG A 498 -6.59 -11.90 2.78
N GLU A 499 -6.64 -11.07 1.75
CA GLU A 499 -7.73 -10.16 1.43
C GLU A 499 -8.99 -10.94 1.07
N TYR A 500 -10.17 -10.31 1.22
CA TYR A 500 -11.45 -10.97 0.94
C TYR A 500 -11.62 -11.41 -0.52
N SER A 501 -10.93 -10.74 -1.44
CA SER A 501 -10.95 -11.02 -2.87
C SER A 501 -9.96 -12.11 -3.29
N PHE A 502 -9.12 -12.60 -2.37
CA PHE A 502 -8.02 -13.51 -2.67
C PHE A 502 -8.46 -14.77 -3.44
N LEU A 503 -9.55 -15.41 -3.01
CA LEU A 503 -10.07 -16.62 -3.66
C LEU A 503 -10.73 -16.35 -5.03
N GLN A 504 -11.01 -15.10 -5.36
CA GLN A 504 -11.47 -14.70 -6.70
C GLN A 504 -10.33 -14.20 -7.60
N ASN A 505 -9.10 -14.14 -7.08
CA ASN A 505 -7.97 -13.60 -7.83
C ASN A 505 -7.61 -14.54 -9.00
N PRO A 506 -7.57 -14.05 -10.25
CA PRO A 506 -7.28 -14.88 -11.42
C PRO A 506 -5.85 -15.46 -11.42
N ARG A 507 -4.95 -14.93 -10.59
CA ARG A 507 -3.58 -15.43 -10.41
C ARG A 507 -3.50 -16.63 -9.47
N LEU A 508 -4.59 -16.99 -8.78
CA LEU A 508 -4.62 -18.14 -7.88
C LEU A 508 -4.40 -19.44 -8.68
N PRO A 509 -3.42 -20.28 -8.32
CA PRO A 509 -3.16 -21.53 -9.03
C PRO A 509 -4.38 -22.45 -9.04
N LYS A 510 -4.66 -23.10 -10.18
CA LYS A 510 -5.78 -24.04 -10.33
C LYS A 510 -5.78 -25.13 -9.26
N GLN A 511 -4.60 -25.66 -8.91
CA GLN A 511 -4.44 -26.68 -7.86
C GLN A 511 -4.94 -26.21 -6.48
N VAL A 512 -4.88 -24.90 -6.18
CA VAL A 512 -5.41 -24.34 -4.94
C VAL A 512 -6.92 -24.19 -5.03
N MET A 513 -7.44 -23.69 -6.16
CA MET A 513 -8.88 -23.50 -6.38
C MET A 513 -9.67 -24.81 -6.38
N GLU A 514 -9.13 -25.86 -6.98
CA GLU A 514 -9.80 -27.15 -7.15
C GLU A 514 -9.72 -28.03 -5.88
N SER A 515 -8.75 -27.77 -4.99
CA SER A 515 -8.60 -28.48 -3.72
C SER A 515 -9.38 -27.77 -2.61
N PHE A 516 -10.69 -28.04 -2.57
CA PHE A 516 -11.67 -27.34 -1.75
C PHE A 516 -12.50 -28.28 -0.85
N LEU A 517 -12.78 -27.85 0.38
CA LEU A 517 -13.61 -28.56 1.35
C LEU A 517 -14.55 -27.61 2.09
N GLU A 518 -15.85 -27.82 1.95
CA GLU A 518 -16.85 -27.08 2.72
C GLU A 518 -17.09 -27.72 4.10
N VAL A 519 -17.16 -26.91 5.15
CA VAL A 519 -17.47 -27.33 6.52
C VAL A 519 -18.82 -26.79 6.91
N GLN A 520 -19.79 -27.68 7.13
CA GLN A 520 -21.13 -27.34 7.58
C GLN A 520 -21.25 -27.56 9.09
N LEU A 521 -21.72 -26.54 9.81
CA LEU A 521 -21.98 -26.69 11.24
C LEU A 521 -23.27 -27.50 11.48
N CYS A 522 -23.26 -28.37 12.48
CA CYS A 522 -24.42 -29.19 12.86
C CYS A 522 -24.65 -29.24 14.37
N GLU A 523 -25.89 -29.51 14.77
CA GLU A 523 -26.25 -29.67 16.17
C GLU A 523 -25.73 -31.01 16.72
N HIS A 524 -25.14 -31.00 17.92
CA HIS A 524 -24.55 -32.16 18.57
C HIS A 524 -25.47 -33.39 18.67
N GLN A 525 -26.78 -33.16 18.79
CA GLN A 525 -27.79 -34.21 18.97
C GLN A 525 -28.39 -34.72 17.64
N SER A 526 -27.97 -34.17 16.50
CA SER A 526 -28.46 -34.63 15.21
C SER A 526 -27.77 -35.96 14.84
N THR A 527 -28.56 -36.98 14.53
CA THR A 527 -28.08 -38.28 13.99
C THR A 527 -27.28 -38.14 12.69
N LYS A 528 -27.32 -36.96 12.05
CA LYS A 528 -26.57 -36.60 10.84
C LYS A 528 -25.25 -35.85 11.12
N CYS A 529 -24.92 -35.59 12.38
CA CYS A 529 -23.75 -34.83 12.85
C CYS A 529 -22.57 -35.74 13.29
N HIS A 530 -22.56 -36.99 12.82
CA HIS A 530 -21.39 -37.85 12.92
C HIS A 530 -20.46 -37.49 11.77
N GLY A 531 -19.23 -37.07 12.09
CA GLY A 531 -18.17 -36.88 11.11
C GLY A 531 -17.98 -38.19 10.37
N THR A 532 -18.53 -38.27 9.16
CA THR A 532 -18.46 -39.49 8.38
C THR A 532 -17.03 -39.67 7.92
N ASN A 533 -16.34 -40.59 8.58
CA ASN A 533 -15.30 -41.38 7.94
C ASN A 533 -15.92 -41.95 6.64
N GLN A 534 -15.43 -41.47 5.51
CA GLN A 534 -15.46 -42.12 4.19
C GLN A 534 -16.76 -42.23 3.37
N THR A 535 -17.89 -41.60 3.72
CA THR A 535 -19.12 -41.69 2.87
C THR A 535 -19.95 -40.41 2.68
N ALA A 536 -19.35 -39.22 2.82
CA ALA A 536 -19.99 -37.97 2.41
C ALA A 536 -19.69 -37.67 0.93
N ARG A 537 -20.69 -37.15 0.21
CA ARG A 537 -20.57 -36.65 -1.16
C ARG A 537 -19.28 -35.82 -1.33
N PRO A 538 -18.57 -35.90 -2.46
CA PRO A 538 -17.36 -35.11 -2.67
C PRO A 538 -17.68 -33.62 -2.45
N GLY A 539 -16.99 -32.99 -1.49
CA GLY A 539 -16.98 -31.54 -1.33
C GLY A 539 -17.44 -30.94 0.01
N PHE A 540 -18.12 -31.67 0.91
CA PHE A 540 -18.47 -31.10 2.23
C PHE A 540 -18.43 -32.09 3.41
N ILE A 541 -18.10 -31.58 4.59
CA ILE A 541 -18.05 -32.29 5.88
C ILE A 541 -18.87 -31.57 6.94
N ARG A 542 -19.18 -32.25 8.04
CA ARG A 542 -19.96 -31.70 9.14
C ARG A 542 -19.15 -31.61 10.42
N LEU A 543 -19.16 -30.43 11.04
CA LEU A 543 -18.52 -30.15 12.33
C LEU A 543 -19.60 -29.79 13.35
N PRO A 544 -19.65 -30.44 14.52
CA PRO A 544 -20.58 -30.04 15.56
C PRO A 544 -20.33 -28.60 16.03
N LYS A 545 -21.40 -27.83 16.24
CA LYS A 545 -21.31 -26.52 16.89
C LYS A 545 -20.69 -26.66 18.28
N HIS A 546 -20.01 -25.61 18.73
CA HIS A 546 -19.26 -25.55 19.98
C HIS A 546 -18.24 -26.70 20.10
N SER A 547 -17.54 -27.01 19.00
CA SER A 547 -16.46 -27.99 19.04
C SER A 547 -15.31 -27.50 19.92
N SER A 548 -14.71 -28.41 20.70
CA SER A 548 -13.54 -28.14 21.53
C SER A 548 -12.28 -27.95 20.70
N GLU A 549 -11.24 -27.39 21.33
CA GLU A 549 -9.91 -27.22 20.75
C GLU A 549 -9.34 -28.54 20.21
N GLU A 550 -9.36 -29.60 21.02
CA GLU A 550 -8.81 -30.91 20.67
C GLU A 550 -9.55 -31.51 19.48
N LYS A 551 -10.88 -31.38 19.46
CA LYS A 551 -11.73 -31.89 18.39
C LYS A 551 -11.46 -31.19 17.07
N ILE A 552 -11.28 -29.87 17.07
CA ILE A 552 -10.94 -29.11 15.86
C ILE A 552 -9.58 -29.56 15.32
N ILE A 553 -8.57 -29.65 16.19
CA ILE A 553 -7.22 -30.07 15.79
C ILE A 553 -7.24 -31.49 15.21
N GLU A 554 -7.85 -32.44 15.91
CA GLU A 554 -7.97 -33.84 15.48
C GLU A 554 -8.70 -33.93 14.15
N PHE A 555 -9.86 -33.27 14.04
CA PHE A 555 -10.72 -33.33 12.86
C PHE A 555 -10.02 -32.79 11.61
N PHE A 556 -9.34 -31.65 11.70
CA PHE A 556 -8.63 -31.05 10.55
C PHE A 556 -7.26 -31.67 10.30
N SER A 557 -6.72 -32.48 11.22
CA SER A 557 -5.51 -33.25 10.97
C SER A 557 -5.67 -34.28 9.84
N LEU A 558 -6.91 -34.70 9.55
CA LEU A 558 -7.28 -35.61 8.46
C LEU A 558 -7.34 -34.92 7.08
N PHE A 559 -7.30 -33.58 7.05
CA PHE A 559 -7.48 -32.77 5.84
C PHE A 559 -6.29 -31.81 5.60
N LYS A 560 -5.08 -32.21 5.99
CA LYS A 560 -3.86 -31.40 5.81
C LYS A 560 -3.56 -31.08 4.35
N ASP A 561 -3.86 -32.00 3.45
CA ASP A 561 -3.57 -31.86 2.01
C ASP A 561 -4.59 -31.01 1.25
N VAL A 562 -5.73 -30.69 1.87
CA VAL A 562 -6.74 -29.81 1.28
C VAL A 562 -6.21 -28.37 1.26
N LYS A 563 -6.27 -27.70 0.12
CA LYS A 563 -5.72 -26.33 -0.01
C LYS A 563 -6.66 -25.28 0.53
N VAL A 564 -7.97 -25.41 0.38
CA VAL A 564 -8.96 -24.43 0.85
C VAL A 564 -10.03 -25.12 1.70
N ILE A 565 -10.14 -24.71 2.96
CA ILE A 565 -11.25 -25.11 3.84
C ILE A 565 -12.19 -23.92 3.99
N GLN A 566 -13.47 -24.08 3.67
CA GLN A 566 -14.47 -23.03 3.78
C GLN A 566 -15.59 -23.42 4.76
N PHE A 567 -15.75 -22.65 5.82
CA PHE A 567 -16.87 -22.84 6.74
C PHE A 567 -18.14 -22.19 6.20
N SER A 568 -19.28 -22.88 6.37
CA SER A 568 -20.60 -22.32 6.06
C SER A 568 -20.97 -21.17 7.01
N SER A 569 -20.39 -21.15 8.22
CA SER A 569 -20.53 -20.11 9.23
C SER A 569 -19.41 -20.26 10.26
N MET A 570 -19.00 -19.14 10.87
CA MET A 570 -18.11 -19.12 12.04
C MET A 570 -18.87 -18.92 13.35
N MET A 571 -20.17 -18.66 13.29
CA MET A 571 -21.01 -18.57 14.48
C MET A 571 -21.06 -19.93 15.17
N ASP A 572 -20.68 -19.96 16.44
CA ASP A 572 -20.68 -21.16 17.28
C ASP A 572 -19.77 -22.30 16.75
N ALA A 573 -18.80 -22.02 15.87
CA ALA A 573 -17.91 -23.06 15.35
C ALA A 573 -16.91 -23.59 16.40
N PHE A 574 -16.52 -22.76 17.36
CA PHE A 574 -15.49 -23.03 18.35
C PHE A 574 -15.98 -22.68 19.75
N GLN A 575 -15.79 -23.58 20.71
CA GLN A 575 -16.18 -23.37 22.10
C GLN A 575 -15.23 -22.42 22.85
N GLY A 576 -13.96 -22.39 22.47
CA GLY A 576 -12.90 -21.67 23.19
C GLY A 576 -11.68 -22.56 23.43
N PHE A 577 -10.58 -21.92 23.82
CA PHE A 577 -9.32 -22.60 24.10
C PHE A 577 -9.42 -23.36 25.43
N SER A 578 -8.88 -24.58 25.47
CA SER A 578 -8.77 -25.35 26.73
C SER A 578 -7.55 -24.91 27.55
N ASN A 579 -6.50 -24.40 26.89
CA ASN A 579 -5.31 -23.85 27.53
C ASN A 579 -5.42 -22.33 27.75
N THR A 580 -5.47 -21.91 29.02
CA THR A 580 -5.61 -20.51 29.43
C THR A 580 -4.45 -19.61 28.99
N GLU A 581 -3.22 -20.13 28.93
CA GLU A 581 -2.06 -19.37 28.47
C GLU A 581 -2.11 -19.13 26.96
N ALA A 582 -2.50 -20.15 26.20
CA ALA A 582 -2.74 -20.03 24.77
C ALA A 582 -3.88 -19.05 24.48
N GLU A 583 -4.97 -19.12 25.24
CA GLU A 583 -6.09 -18.18 25.16
C GLU A 583 -5.63 -16.74 25.42
N THR A 584 -4.87 -16.51 26.50
CA THR A 584 -4.38 -15.19 26.88
C THR A 584 -3.53 -14.58 25.78
N ARG A 585 -2.60 -15.37 25.22
CA ARG A 585 -1.76 -14.96 24.09
C ARG A 585 -2.58 -14.60 22.85
N PHE A 586 -3.53 -15.45 22.47
CA PHE A 586 -4.44 -15.19 21.36
C PHE A 586 -5.26 -13.90 21.59
N ARG A 587 -5.78 -13.71 22.81
CA ARG A 587 -6.53 -12.52 23.20
C ARG A 587 -5.71 -11.25 23.06
N ASN A 588 -4.46 -11.23 23.52
CA ASN A 588 -3.57 -10.08 23.37
C ASN A 588 -3.40 -9.69 21.90
N ARG A 589 -3.20 -10.70 21.03
CA ARG A 589 -3.09 -10.49 19.58
C ARG A 589 -4.38 -9.97 18.95
N ALA A 590 -5.50 -10.64 19.21
CA ALA A 590 -6.78 -10.26 18.63
C ALA A 590 -7.26 -8.87 19.08
N LYS A 591 -6.93 -8.44 20.31
CA LYS A 591 -7.20 -7.07 20.80
C LYS A 591 -6.40 -6.01 20.05
N ALA A 592 -5.15 -6.29 19.70
CA ALA A 592 -4.29 -5.35 18.99
C ALA A 592 -4.66 -5.19 17.50
N TYR A 593 -5.48 -6.09 16.95
CA TYR A 593 -5.81 -6.11 15.52
C TYR A 593 -6.87 -5.10 15.12
N VAL A 594 -7.75 -4.70 16.03
CA VAL A 594 -8.84 -3.77 15.72
C VAL A 594 -8.41 -2.33 15.97
N GLY A 595 -8.86 -1.44 15.11
CA GLY A 595 -8.51 -0.02 15.15
C GLY A 595 -9.56 0.84 15.83
N LEU A 596 -9.74 2.02 15.28
CA LEU A 596 -10.74 2.98 15.70
C LEU A 596 -11.60 3.42 14.53
N TRP A 597 -12.86 3.76 14.84
CA TRP A 597 -13.69 4.58 13.97
C TRP A 597 -13.49 6.04 14.37
N CYS A 598 -13.18 6.88 13.40
CA CYS A 598 -13.05 8.32 13.60
C CYS A 598 -13.90 9.05 12.57
N CYS A 599 -14.70 10.03 12.99
CA CYS A 599 -14.92 10.49 14.39
C CYS A 599 -16.32 11.09 14.57
N VAL A 600 -16.81 11.03 15.82
CA VAL A 600 -18.03 11.74 16.22
C VAL A 600 -17.81 13.24 16.06
N MET A 601 -18.68 13.90 15.31
CA MET A 601 -18.62 15.35 15.11
C MET A 601 -18.71 16.11 16.44
N ASN A 602 -17.94 17.21 16.55
CA ASN A 602 -17.99 18.14 17.68
C ASN A 602 -17.67 17.49 19.05
N ARG A 603 -16.89 16.41 19.04
CA ARG A 603 -16.38 15.71 20.24
C ARG A 603 -14.86 15.66 20.18
N ASP A 604 -14.20 15.94 21.31
CA ASP A 604 -12.76 15.81 21.47
C ASP A 604 -12.42 15.16 22.82
N PRO A 605 -11.81 13.96 22.85
CA PRO A 605 -11.58 13.09 21.70
C PRO A 605 -12.90 12.55 21.10
N GLY A 606 -12.95 12.43 19.76
CA GLY A 606 -14.14 11.99 19.03
C GLY A 606 -14.07 10.55 18.49
N HIS A 607 -12.94 9.86 18.70
CA HIS A 607 -12.71 8.52 18.16
C HIS A 607 -13.35 7.44 19.05
N VAL A 608 -13.86 6.38 18.43
CA VAL A 608 -14.45 5.22 19.11
C VAL A 608 -13.63 3.98 18.74
N TYR A 609 -13.07 3.29 19.73
CA TYR A 609 -12.32 2.06 19.47
C TYR A 609 -13.26 0.89 19.18
N TYR A 610 -12.93 0.11 18.14
CA TYR A 610 -13.51 -1.20 17.99
C TYR A 610 -12.98 -2.11 19.10
N ASP A 611 -13.79 -3.07 19.52
CA ASP A 611 -13.42 -3.99 20.57
C ASP A 611 -13.72 -5.42 20.13
N MET A 612 -12.66 -6.20 19.93
CA MET A 612 -12.77 -7.61 19.53
C MET A 612 -13.53 -8.46 20.55
N TYR A 613 -13.67 -8.00 21.80
CA TYR A 613 -14.34 -8.68 22.92
C TYR A 613 -15.50 -7.86 23.49
N TRP A 614 -16.14 -7.04 22.67
CA TRP A 614 -17.32 -6.24 23.04
C TRP A 614 -18.43 -7.09 23.69
N ASP A 615 -18.62 -8.33 23.23
CA ASP A 615 -19.70 -9.23 23.66
C ASP A 615 -19.49 -9.83 25.06
N GLU A 616 -18.30 -9.66 25.63
CA GLU A 616 -17.97 -10.07 27.00
C GLU A 616 -18.14 -8.93 28.01
N LYS A 617 -18.53 -7.73 27.54
CA LYS A 617 -18.65 -6.52 28.36
C LYS A 617 -20.12 -6.13 28.52
N PRO A 618 -20.76 -6.41 29.67
CA PRO A 618 -22.15 -6.04 29.91
C PRO A 618 -22.37 -4.54 29.71
N GLY A 619 -23.38 -4.19 28.90
CA GLY A 619 -23.74 -2.78 28.66
C GLY A 619 -22.75 -2.01 27.79
N TRP A 620 -21.85 -2.68 27.07
CA TRP A 620 -20.93 -2.03 26.13
C TRP A 620 -21.68 -1.14 25.13
N LYS A 621 -21.15 0.07 24.89
CA LYS A 621 -21.68 1.04 23.94
C LYS A 621 -20.54 1.69 23.14
N PRO A 622 -20.77 2.05 21.87
CA PRO A 622 -19.80 2.79 21.07
C PRO A 622 -19.80 4.25 21.50
N VAL A 623 -19.06 4.56 22.55
CA VAL A 623 -18.86 5.93 23.04
C VAL A 623 -17.45 6.40 22.67
N PRO A 624 -17.26 7.70 22.36
CA PRO A 624 -15.92 8.24 22.21
C PRO A 624 -15.07 7.92 23.44
N GLY A 625 -13.80 7.57 23.21
CA GLY A 625 -12.84 7.34 24.29
C GLY A 625 -12.68 8.58 25.19
N PRO A 626 -12.17 8.42 26.42
CA PRO A 626 -11.76 9.55 27.26
C PRO A 626 -10.55 10.29 26.70
#